data_AF-A0A7X8KZK7-F1
#
_entry.id   AF-A0A7X8KZK7-F1
#
_cell.length_a   1.000
_cell.length_b   1.000
_cell.length_c   1.000
_cell.angle_alpha   90.00
_cell.angle_beta   90.00
_cell.angle_gamma   90.00
#
_symmetry.space_group_name_H-M   'P 1'
#
loop_
_entity.id
_entity.type
_entity.pdbx_description
1 polymer ?
#
loop_
_entity_poly.entity_id
_entity_poly.type
_entity_poly.pdbx_seq_one_letter_code
_entity_poly.pdbx_strand_id
1 'polypeptide(L)'
;MARRKRVYSRRRRRINYGRVALLLAGLVVIILLLVKVFSKNRYVSHIEEALEQEITKMSGSISTVSKIDATIYENEGIRYTNQHEDIKRLMTFEGSLPEDAEKAEDVKTLLKNMAVSEKTETLEDLPRKEDGYYWIEADIFTKDKFLIFTTENEYNFDLYYDIEEETVYVKEKYYDEFSKKYNKVKFQGYKATDEFTDTLKTLSER
;
A
#
# COMPACT_ATOMS: atom_id res chain seq x y z
N MET A 1 -44.51 56.53 -45.22
CA MET A 1 -44.81 55.80 -43.95
C MET A 1 -45.09 54.34 -44.31
N ALA A 2 -44.62 53.26 -43.69
CA ALA A 2 -43.48 52.95 -42.82
C ALA A 2 -43.22 51.44 -43.05
N ARG A 3 -41.96 51.04 -43.33
CA ARG A 3 -41.58 49.63 -43.56
C ARG A 3 -41.58 48.88 -42.22
N ARG A 4 -42.41 47.85 -42.06
CA ARG A 4 -42.38 46.94 -40.89
C ARG A 4 -41.11 46.09 -40.91
N LYS A 5 -40.13 46.40 -40.06
CA LYS A 5 -39.00 45.50 -39.75
C LYS A 5 -39.52 44.36 -38.86
N ARG A 6 -39.49 43.12 -39.35
CA ARG A 6 -39.67 41.92 -38.50
C ARG A 6 -38.39 41.71 -37.70
N VAL A 7 -38.45 41.95 -36.39
CA VAL A 7 -37.38 41.59 -35.46
C VAL A 7 -37.49 40.09 -35.20
N TYR A 8 -36.57 39.31 -35.77
CA TYR A 8 -36.37 37.92 -35.35
C TYR A 8 -35.81 37.92 -33.93
N SER A 9 -36.65 37.63 -32.94
CA SER A 9 -36.19 37.38 -31.59
C SER A 9 -35.38 36.07 -31.58
N ARG A 10 -34.06 36.20 -31.43
CA ARG A 10 -33.17 35.07 -31.14
C ARG A 10 -33.64 34.47 -29.81
N ARG A 11 -34.38 33.35 -29.85
CA ARG A 11 -34.74 32.56 -28.65
C ARG A 11 -33.43 32.17 -27.95
N ARG A 12 -32.99 32.96 -26.96
CA ARG A 12 -31.88 32.59 -26.06
C ARG A 12 -32.33 31.32 -25.35
N ARG A 13 -31.78 30.17 -25.76
CA ARG A 13 -31.94 28.90 -25.03
C ARG A 13 -31.43 29.15 -23.60
N ARG A 14 -32.35 29.25 -22.65
CA ARG A 14 -31.99 29.34 -21.23
C ARG A 14 -31.46 27.97 -20.83
N ILE A 15 -30.18 27.90 -20.50
CA ILE A 15 -29.56 26.68 -19.97
C ILE A 15 -30.22 26.43 -18.60
N ASN A 16 -30.72 25.22 -18.39
CA ASN A 16 -31.26 24.83 -17.10
C ASN A 16 -30.11 24.43 -16.20
N TYR A 17 -29.57 25.40 -15.46
CA TYR A 17 -28.42 25.22 -14.58
C TYR A 17 -28.63 24.11 -13.52
N GLY A 18 -29.87 23.82 -13.12
CA GLY A 18 -30.17 22.71 -12.21
C GLY A 18 -29.92 21.33 -12.84
N ARG A 19 -30.25 21.16 -14.13
CA ARG A 19 -29.95 19.91 -14.86
C ARG A 19 -28.45 19.76 -15.15
N VAL A 20 -27.76 20.87 -15.40
CA VAL A 20 -26.31 20.87 -15.58
C VAL A 20 -25.59 20.52 -14.28
N ALA A 21 -26.04 21.06 -13.14
CA ALA A 21 -25.50 20.73 -11.82
C ALA A 21 -25.68 19.26 -11.46
N LEU A 22 -26.86 18.67 -11.74
CA LEU A 22 -27.11 17.25 -11.52
C LEU A 22 -26.21 16.34 -12.36
N LEU A 23 -25.98 16.70 -13.64
CA LEU A 23 -25.05 15.95 -14.50
C LEU A 23 -23.61 16.04 -14.00
N LEU A 24 -23.17 17.21 -13.52
CA LEU A 24 -21.85 17.38 -12.91
C LEU A 24 -21.71 16.57 -11.62
N ALA A 25 -22.73 16.55 -10.77
CA ALA A 25 -22.74 15.73 -9.56
C ALA A 25 -22.64 14.23 -9.89
N GLY A 26 -23.40 13.76 -10.89
CA GLY A 26 -23.31 12.38 -11.38
C GLY A 26 -21.92 12.04 -11.92
N LEU A 27 -21.29 12.96 -12.66
CA LEU A 27 -19.91 12.80 -13.15
C LEU A 27 -18.91 12.66 -12.00
N VAL A 28 -19.02 13.50 -10.97
CA VAL A 28 -18.16 13.43 -9.77
C VAL A 28 -18.29 12.09 -9.08
N VAL A 29 -19.51 11.57 -8.91
CA VAL A 29 -19.73 10.24 -8.31
C VAL A 29 -19.08 9.13 -9.15
N ILE A 30 -19.20 9.18 -10.48
CA ILE A 30 -18.55 8.20 -11.37
C ILE A 30 -17.02 8.28 -11.23
N ILE A 31 -16.45 9.48 -11.20
CA ILE A 31 -15.00 9.67 -11.00
C ILE A 31 -14.57 9.09 -9.66
N LEU A 32 -15.30 9.36 -8.57
CA LEU A 32 -14.99 8.83 -7.24
C LEU A 32 -15.06 7.30 -7.21
N LEU A 33 -16.07 6.70 -7.85
CA LEU A 33 -16.19 5.24 -7.97
C LEU A 33 -15.03 4.64 -8.76
N LEU A 34 -14.63 5.25 -9.87
CA LEU A 34 -13.48 4.80 -10.66
C LEU A 34 -12.18 4.90 -9.86
N VAL A 35 -11.92 6.03 -9.20
CA VAL A 35 -10.74 6.22 -8.35
C VAL A 35 -10.68 5.16 -7.25
N LYS A 36 -11.81 4.88 -6.59
CA LYS A 36 -11.92 3.86 -5.55
C LYS A 36 -11.65 2.44 -6.08
N VAL A 37 -12.07 2.12 -7.31
CA VAL A 37 -11.77 0.82 -7.93
C VAL A 37 -10.29 0.70 -8.29
N PHE A 38 -9.67 1.77 -8.81
CA PHE A 38 -8.25 1.74 -9.17
C PHE A 38 -7.30 1.82 -7.97
N SER A 39 -7.74 2.36 -6.82
CA SER A 39 -6.94 2.40 -5.60
C SER A 39 -6.87 1.07 -4.86
N LYS A 40 -7.87 0.20 -5.02
CA LYS A 40 -7.98 -1.06 -4.25
C LYS A 40 -6.74 -1.94 -4.27
N ASN A 41 -6.05 -2.03 -5.40
CA ASN A 41 -4.89 -2.93 -5.54
C ASN A 41 -3.55 -2.27 -5.20
N ARG A 42 -3.55 -1.06 -4.62
CA ARG A 42 -2.31 -0.42 -4.17
C ARG A 42 -1.87 -1.06 -2.87
N TYR A 43 -0.56 -1.26 -2.71
CA TYR A 43 0.04 -1.82 -1.51
C TYR A 43 -0.43 -1.08 -0.23
N VAL A 44 -0.34 0.25 -0.25
CA VAL A 44 -0.79 1.10 0.86
C VAL A 44 -2.28 0.92 1.18
N SER A 45 -3.14 0.74 0.17
CA SER A 45 -4.57 0.55 0.40
C SER A 45 -4.90 -0.78 1.09
N HIS A 46 -4.06 -1.81 0.92
CA HIS A 46 -4.21 -3.06 1.66
C HIS A 46 -3.64 -2.98 3.08
N ILE A 47 -2.61 -2.15 3.32
CA ILE A 47 -2.21 -1.80 4.69
C ILE A 47 -3.40 -1.16 5.41
N GLU A 48 -4.01 -0.12 4.82
CA GLU A 48 -5.18 0.56 5.40
C GLU A 48 -6.31 -0.44 5.70
N GLU A 49 -6.65 -1.31 4.73
CA GLU A 49 -7.69 -2.33 4.88
C GLU A 49 -7.37 -3.31 6.02
N ALA A 50 -6.13 -3.80 6.12
CA ALA A 50 -5.72 -4.71 7.19
C ALA A 50 -5.78 -4.05 8.58
N LEU A 51 -5.36 -2.78 8.67
CA LEU A 51 -5.34 -2.02 9.92
C LEU A 51 -6.73 -1.54 10.38
N GLU A 52 -7.70 -1.41 9.47
CA GLU A 52 -9.10 -1.06 9.79
C GLU A 52 -9.90 -2.26 10.33
N GLN A 53 -9.47 -3.49 10.06
CA GLN A 53 -10.17 -4.72 10.48
C GLN A 53 -9.72 -5.20 11.87
N GLU A 54 -10.47 -6.16 12.44
CA GLU A 54 -10.11 -6.81 13.70
C GLU A 54 -8.89 -7.71 13.49
N ILE A 55 -7.69 -7.22 13.83
CA ILE A 55 -6.45 -8.01 13.77
C ILE A 55 -6.51 -9.11 14.84
N THR A 56 -6.44 -10.36 14.40
CA THR A 56 -6.46 -11.54 15.27
C THR A 56 -5.07 -12.10 15.53
N LYS A 57 -4.16 -11.94 14.58
CA LYS A 57 -2.78 -12.39 14.67
C LYS A 57 -1.90 -11.48 13.82
N MET A 58 -0.70 -11.21 14.30
CA MET A 58 0.32 -10.48 13.57
C MET A 58 1.68 -11.08 13.91
N SER A 59 2.45 -11.49 12.91
CA SER A 59 3.75 -12.12 13.08
C SER A 59 4.70 -11.73 11.97
N GLY A 60 6.00 -11.88 12.20
CA GLY A 60 6.97 -11.57 11.16
C GLY A 60 8.39 -11.43 11.67
N SER A 61 9.21 -10.75 10.86
CA SER A 61 10.64 -10.64 11.08
C SER A 61 11.16 -9.28 10.63
N ILE A 62 12.27 -8.85 11.25
CA ILE A 62 13.08 -7.75 10.75
C ILE A 62 14.48 -8.28 10.56
N SER A 63 15.02 -8.07 9.36
CA SER A 63 16.35 -8.53 8.96
C SER A 63 17.12 -7.41 8.27
N THR A 64 18.44 -7.42 8.33
CA THR A 64 19.25 -6.68 7.34
C THR A 64 19.49 -7.55 6.12
N VAL A 65 19.51 -6.93 4.94
CA VAL A 65 19.81 -7.62 3.67
C VAL A 65 20.72 -6.74 2.80
N SER A 66 21.59 -7.38 2.02
CA SER A 66 22.48 -6.65 1.11
C SER A 66 21.90 -6.46 -0.29
N LYS A 67 21.04 -7.39 -0.72
CA LYS A 67 20.37 -7.32 -2.02
C LYS A 67 18.94 -7.84 -1.87
N ILE A 68 18.01 -7.05 -2.38
CA ILE A 68 16.59 -7.40 -2.38
C ILE A 68 16.27 -8.10 -3.69
N ASP A 69 15.72 -9.30 -3.57
CA ASP A 69 15.13 -10.04 -4.67
C ASP A 69 13.70 -10.44 -4.31
N ALA A 70 12.77 -9.62 -4.76
CA ALA A 70 11.34 -9.82 -4.58
C ALA A 70 10.70 -10.57 -5.78
N THR A 71 11.49 -11.29 -6.58
CA THR A 71 10.99 -12.03 -7.73
C THR A 71 10.35 -13.34 -7.27
N ILE A 72 9.18 -13.65 -7.83
CA ILE A 72 8.54 -14.95 -7.67
C ILE A 72 9.09 -15.89 -8.73
N TYR A 73 9.73 -16.96 -8.26
CA TYR A 73 10.30 -18.02 -9.07
C TYR A 73 9.36 -19.24 -9.08
N GLU A 74 9.41 -20.02 -10.15
CA GLU A 74 8.72 -21.30 -10.23
C GLU A 74 9.61 -22.30 -10.97
N ASN A 75 9.93 -23.42 -10.31
CA ASN A 75 10.69 -24.51 -10.90
C ASN A 75 9.96 -25.83 -10.62
N GLU A 76 9.69 -26.61 -11.68
CA GLU A 76 8.98 -27.90 -11.59
C GLU A 76 7.64 -27.84 -10.79
N GLY A 77 6.96 -26.70 -10.83
CA GLY A 77 5.71 -26.48 -10.10
C GLY A 77 5.87 -26.06 -8.63
N ILE A 78 7.11 -25.98 -8.12
CA ILE A 78 7.42 -25.42 -6.80
C ILE A 78 7.70 -23.93 -6.97
N ARG A 79 6.98 -23.09 -6.20
CA ARG A 79 7.17 -21.64 -6.20
C ARG A 79 8.04 -21.20 -5.04
N TYR A 80 8.87 -20.20 -5.28
CA TYR A 80 9.79 -19.63 -4.31
C TYR A 80 9.75 -18.11 -4.39
N THR A 81 9.84 -17.46 -3.23
CA THR A 81 9.90 -15.99 -3.04
C THR A 81 11.19 -15.63 -2.29
N ASN A 82 11.46 -14.33 -2.18
CA ASN A 82 12.44 -13.74 -1.24
C ASN A 82 13.85 -14.35 -1.26
N GLN A 83 14.48 -14.36 -2.45
CA GLN A 83 15.88 -14.81 -2.63
C GLN A 83 16.90 -13.71 -2.30
N HIS A 84 16.69 -13.01 -1.19
CA HIS A 84 17.55 -11.91 -0.77
C HIS A 84 18.96 -12.42 -0.41
N GLU A 85 19.98 -11.59 -0.61
CA GLU A 85 21.37 -11.93 -0.29
C GLU A 85 21.78 -11.36 1.08
N ASP A 86 22.64 -12.12 1.78
CA ASP A 86 23.28 -11.73 3.05
C ASP A 86 22.28 -11.41 4.19
N ILE A 87 21.18 -12.17 4.28
CA ILE A 87 20.13 -11.99 5.28
C ILE A 87 20.68 -12.19 6.70
N LYS A 88 20.58 -11.15 7.55
CA LYS A 88 20.85 -11.22 8.99
C LYS A 88 19.61 -10.83 9.77
N ARG A 89 18.97 -11.84 10.36
CA ARG A 89 17.76 -11.62 11.15
C ARG A 89 18.11 -10.93 12.47
N LEU A 90 17.47 -9.77 12.70
CA LEU A 90 17.63 -8.99 13.92
C LEU A 90 16.63 -9.47 14.97
N MET A 91 15.36 -9.61 14.58
CA MET A 91 14.30 -10.05 15.47
C MET A 91 13.16 -10.75 14.74
N THR A 92 12.37 -11.47 15.53
CA THR A 92 11.05 -11.97 15.16
C THR A 92 10.03 -11.44 16.14
N PHE A 93 8.78 -11.40 15.72
CA PHE A 93 7.67 -11.07 16.61
C PHE A 93 6.47 -11.97 16.31
N GLU A 94 5.73 -12.30 17.35
CA GLU A 94 4.44 -12.97 17.28
C GLU A 94 3.51 -12.27 18.27
N GLY A 95 2.63 -11.39 17.78
CA GLY A 95 1.80 -10.52 18.61
C GLY A 95 0.78 -11.26 19.49
N SER A 96 0.58 -12.56 19.27
CA SER A 96 -0.19 -13.41 20.18
C SER A 96 0.58 -13.79 21.47
N LEU A 97 1.90 -13.61 21.48
CA LEU A 97 2.76 -13.81 22.65
C LEU A 97 2.89 -12.50 23.45
N PRO A 98 2.65 -12.51 24.78
CA PRO A 98 2.76 -11.31 25.61
C PRO A 98 4.11 -10.58 25.52
N GLU A 99 5.21 -11.33 25.39
CA GLU A 99 6.58 -10.81 25.29
C GLU A 99 6.87 -10.08 23.98
N ASP A 100 6.09 -10.33 22.92
CA ASP A 100 6.26 -9.74 21.59
C ASP A 100 5.12 -8.77 21.23
N ALA A 101 4.14 -8.58 22.12
CA ALA A 101 2.99 -7.71 21.89
C ALA A 101 3.40 -6.26 21.59
N GLU A 102 4.42 -5.74 22.30
CA GLU A 102 4.95 -4.39 22.06
C GLU A 102 5.61 -4.30 20.68
N LYS A 103 6.41 -5.31 20.30
CA LYS A 103 7.04 -5.37 18.98
C LYS A 103 6.02 -5.39 17.85
N ALA A 104 4.93 -6.14 18.01
CA ALA A 104 3.86 -6.17 17.02
C ALA A 104 3.15 -4.81 16.88
N GLU A 105 2.94 -4.09 17.98
CA GLU A 105 2.36 -2.74 17.94
C GLU A 105 3.33 -1.71 17.32
N ASP A 106 4.64 -1.85 17.54
CA ASP A 106 5.66 -1.04 16.87
C ASP A 106 5.65 -1.28 15.35
N VAL A 107 5.59 -2.53 14.89
CA VAL A 107 5.48 -2.85 13.45
C VAL A 107 4.18 -2.31 12.85
N LYS A 108 3.07 -2.40 13.58
CA LYS A 108 1.81 -1.77 13.17
C LYS A 108 1.95 -0.25 13.04
N THR A 109 2.74 0.39 13.90
CA THR A 109 3.08 1.82 13.82
C THR A 109 3.90 2.12 12.56
N LEU A 110 4.86 1.27 12.19
CA LEU A 110 5.59 1.37 10.91
C LEU A 110 4.63 1.31 9.70
N LEU A 111 3.73 0.33 9.67
CA LEU A 111 2.73 0.19 8.60
C LEU A 111 1.79 1.39 8.53
N LYS A 112 1.33 1.90 9.66
CA LYS A 112 0.48 3.09 9.71
C LYS A 112 1.20 4.33 9.15
N ASN A 113 2.48 4.50 9.46
CA ASN A 113 3.28 5.60 8.93
C ASN A 113 3.43 5.51 7.41
N MET A 114 3.57 4.30 6.85
CA MET A 114 3.60 4.10 5.40
C MET A 114 2.34 4.59 4.68
N ALA A 115 1.17 4.50 5.33
CA ALA A 115 -0.08 4.95 4.73
C ALA A 115 -0.15 6.48 4.53
N VAL A 116 0.61 7.24 5.33
CA VAL A 116 0.62 8.71 5.29
C VAL A 116 1.91 9.29 4.68
N SER A 117 2.91 8.46 4.40
CA SER A 117 4.18 8.88 3.80
C SER A 117 4.04 9.45 2.40
N GLU A 118 4.88 10.44 2.10
CA GLU A 118 4.97 11.03 0.77
C GLU A 118 5.63 10.06 -0.21
N LYS A 119 5.01 9.88 -1.38
CA LYS A 119 5.59 9.09 -2.47
C LYS A 119 6.82 9.80 -3.03
N THR A 120 7.88 9.03 -3.26
CA THR A 120 9.10 9.50 -3.90
C THR A 120 9.20 8.91 -5.31
N GLU A 121 10.26 8.17 -5.59
CA GLU A 121 10.58 7.62 -6.89
C GLU A 121 10.00 6.23 -7.12
N THR A 122 10.09 5.77 -8.36
CA THR A 122 9.70 4.41 -8.76
C THR A 122 10.92 3.74 -9.40
N LEU A 123 11.26 2.55 -8.92
CA LEU A 123 12.43 1.79 -9.37
C LEU A 123 12.01 0.42 -9.90
N GLU A 124 12.64 -0.05 -10.97
CA GLU A 124 12.43 -1.43 -11.44
C GLU A 124 12.98 -2.44 -10.44
N ASP A 125 14.16 -2.12 -9.89
CA ASP A 125 14.91 -2.95 -8.96
C ASP A 125 15.68 -2.07 -7.97
N LEU A 126 16.03 -2.63 -6.82
CA LEU A 126 16.78 -1.94 -5.76
C LEU A 126 18.28 -2.27 -5.87
N PRO A 127 19.17 -1.27 -5.78
CA PRO A 127 20.59 -1.51 -5.90
C PRO A 127 21.12 -2.38 -4.76
N ARG A 128 22.19 -3.13 -4.99
CA ARG A 128 22.90 -3.84 -3.91
C ARG A 128 23.60 -2.82 -3.00
N LYS A 129 23.40 -2.93 -1.69
CA LYS A 129 24.06 -2.14 -0.64
C LYS A 129 24.40 -3.07 0.53
N GLU A 130 25.68 -3.20 0.90
CA GLU A 130 26.07 -4.13 1.97
C GLU A 130 25.40 -3.77 3.30
N ASP A 131 24.58 -4.68 3.83
CA ASP A 131 23.69 -4.46 4.99
C ASP A 131 22.88 -3.15 4.91
N GLY A 132 22.58 -2.68 3.70
CA GLY A 132 22.04 -1.34 3.46
C GLY A 132 20.52 -1.22 3.60
N TYR A 133 19.84 -2.35 3.80
CA TYR A 133 18.38 -2.41 3.89
C TYR A 133 17.92 -3.09 5.17
N TYR A 134 16.92 -2.51 5.82
CA TYR A 134 16.04 -3.27 6.70
C TYR A 134 14.89 -3.86 5.89
N TRP A 135 14.79 -5.17 5.90
CA TRP A 135 13.65 -5.92 5.38
C TRP A 135 12.71 -6.25 6.53
N ILE A 136 11.49 -5.73 6.45
CA ILE A 136 10.43 -5.92 7.43
C ILE A 136 9.36 -6.80 6.80
N GLU A 137 9.22 -8.01 7.32
CA GLU A 137 8.17 -8.97 6.97
C GLU A 137 7.06 -8.88 8.01
N ALA A 138 5.82 -8.76 7.57
CA ALA A 138 4.66 -8.78 8.45
C ALA A 138 3.48 -9.54 7.83
N ASP A 139 3.10 -10.63 8.48
CA ASP A 139 1.90 -11.41 8.19
C ASP A 139 0.79 -10.99 9.16
N ILE A 140 -0.34 -10.51 8.63
CA ILE A 140 -1.48 -10.03 9.40
C ILE A 140 -2.71 -10.84 9.07
N PHE A 141 -3.31 -11.43 10.09
CA PHE A 141 -4.59 -12.14 9.98
C PHE A 141 -5.69 -11.30 10.60
N THR A 142 -6.69 -10.97 9.81
CA THR A 142 -7.81 -10.13 10.23
C THR A 142 -9.13 -10.88 10.14
N LYS A 143 -10.10 -10.44 10.93
CA LYS A 143 -11.50 -10.84 10.79
C LYS A 143 -12.31 -9.66 10.26
N ASP A 144 -12.94 -9.89 9.12
CA ASP A 144 -13.99 -9.01 8.60
C ASP A 144 -15.36 -9.61 8.88
N LYS A 145 -16.29 -8.78 9.37
CA LYS A 145 -17.67 -9.16 9.65
C LYS A 145 -18.58 -8.47 8.66
N PHE A 146 -19.05 -9.23 7.67
CA PHE A 146 -20.05 -8.77 6.73
C PHE A 146 -21.39 -9.48 6.98
N LEU A 147 -22.35 -8.73 7.53
CA LEU A 147 -23.66 -9.24 7.97
C LEU A 147 -23.54 -10.38 8.99
N ILE A 148 -23.77 -11.62 8.56
CA ILE A 148 -23.70 -12.84 9.39
C ILE A 148 -22.48 -13.70 9.07
N PHE A 149 -21.66 -13.29 8.10
CA PHE A 149 -20.46 -14.00 7.71
C PHE A 149 -19.24 -13.37 8.38
N THR A 150 -18.41 -14.21 8.97
CA THR A 150 -17.06 -13.83 9.40
C THR A 150 -16.08 -14.41 8.39
N THR A 151 -15.30 -13.54 7.75
CA THR A 151 -14.25 -13.92 6.81
C THR A 151 -12.92 -13.66 7.49
N GLU A 152 -12.00 -14.63 7.40
CA GLU A 152 -10.61 -14.43 7.79
C GLU A 152 -9.82 -14.04 6.54
N ASN A 153 -9.11 -12.92 6.62
CA ASN A 153 -8.23 -12.44 5.57
C ASN A 153 -6.77 -12.53 6.05
N GLU A 154 -5.88 -12.85 5.12
CA GLU A 154 -4.45 -12.91 5.35
C GLU A 154 -3.78 -11.88 4.45
N TYR A 155 -2.88 -11.10 5.04
CA TYR A 155 -2.09 -10.08 4.37
C TYR A 155 -0.61 -10.27 4.68
N ASN A 156 0.20 -10.50 3.65
CA ASN A 156 1.65 -10.61 3.74
C ASN A 156 2.27 -9.31 3.22
N PHE A 157 3.08 -8.65 4.04
CA PHE A 157 3.68 -7.36 3.74
C PHE A 157 5.21 -7.43 3.81
N ASP A 158 5.87 -7.19 2.67
CA ASP A 158 7.30 -6.94 2.58
C ASP A 158 7.60 -5.44 2.40
N LEU A 159 8.31 -4.85 3.37
CA LEU A 159 8.81 -3.48 3.30
C LEU A 159 10.34 -3.47 3.30
N TYR A 160 10.91 -2.60 2.47
CA TYR A 160 12.35 -2.50 2.31
C TYR A 160 12.81 -1.07 2.61
N TYR A 161 13.28 -0.82 3.82
CA TYR A 161 13.80 0.49 4.20
C TYR A 161 15.28 0.61 3.83
N ASP A 162 15.61 1.54 2.93
CA ASP A 162 16.97 1.94 2.61
C ASP A 162 17.52 2.83 3.72
N ILE A 163 18.56 2.35 4.40
CA ILE A 163 19.14 2.99 5.59
C ILE A 163 19.83 4.31 5.24
N GLU A 164 20.42 4.41 4.05
CA GLU A 164 21.18 5.59 3.61
C GLU A 164 20.25 6.68 3.08
N GLU A 165 19.23 6.30 2.31
CA GLU A 165 18.31 7.23 1.66
C GLU A 165 17.05 7.52 2.49
N GLU A 166 16.92 6.90 3.67
CA GLU A 166 15.75 6.98 4.57
C GLU A 166 14.41 6.81 3.82
N THR A 167 14.40 5.89 2.86
CA THR A 167 13.27 5.66 1.95
C THR A 167 12.79 4.23 2.06
N VAL A 168 11.48 4.04 2.24
CA VAL A 168 10.85 2.73 2.26
C VAL A 168 10.35 2.38 0.88
N TYR A 169 10.78 1.24 0.35
CA TYR A 169 10.34 0.69 -0.91
C TYR A 169 9.39 -0.49 -0.70
N VAL A 170 8.33 -0.53 -1.50
CA VAL A 170 7.37 -1.65 -1.58
C VAL A 170 6.98 -1.87 -3.04
N LYS A 171 6.51 -3.07 -3.40
CA LYS A 171 5.89 -3.24 -4.72
C LYS A 171 4.60 -2.43 -4.79
N GLU A 172 4.48 -1.51 -5.76
CA GLU A 172 3.38 -0.52 -5.82
C GLU A 172 1.98 -1.17 -5.75
N LYS A 173 1.85 -2.33 -6.39
CA LYS A 173 0.62 -3.14 -6.40
C LYS A 173 0.76 -4.30 -5.45
N TYR A 174 -0.27 -4.45 -4.62
CA TYR A 174 -0.43 -5.63 -3.80
C TYR A 174 -0.90 -6.79 -4.67
N TYR A 175 -0.17 -7.89 -4.60
CA TYR A 175 -0.63 -9.18 -5.05
C TYR A 175 -0.31 -10.17 -3.96
N ASP A 176 -1.02 -11.31 -3.94
CA ASP A 176 -0.61 -12.44 -3.13
C ASP A 176 0.85 -12.83 -3.42
N GLU A 177 1.50 -13.42 -2.42
CA GLU A 177 2.92 -13.76 -2.41
C GLU A 177 3.35 -14.62 -3.62
N PHE A 178 2.43 -15.35 -4.26
CA PHE A 178 2.74 -16.28 -5.34
C PHE A 178 2.17 -15.86 -6.71
N SER A 179 1.72 -14.62 -6.84
CA SER A 179 1.15 -14.10 -8.08
C SER A 179 2.24 -13.63 -9.02
N LYS A 180 2.42 -14.30 -10.16
CA LYS A 180 3.37 -13.89 -11.23
C LYS A 180 3.19 -12.44 -11.74
N LYS A 181 2.08 -11.78 -11.43
CA LYS A 181 1.90 -10.35 -11.72
C LYS A 181 2.88 -9.49 -10.92
N TYR A 182 3.30 -9.94 -9.74
CA TYR A 182 4.23 -9.28 -8.83
C TYR A 182 5.58 -8.96 -9.49
N ASN A 183 6.13 -9.88 -10.29
CA ASN A 183 7.41 -9.69 -11.01
C ASN A 183 7.40 -8.52 -11.99
N LYS A 184 6.22 -8.04 -12.42
CA LYS A 184 6.07 -6.91 -13.34
C LYS A 184 5.83 -5.58 -12.61
N VAL A 185 5.74 -5.62 -11.28
CA VAL A 185 5.47 -4.46 -10.44
C VAL A 185 6.80 -3.80 -10.10
N LYS A 186 6.83 -2.48 -10.25
CA LYS A 186 7.96 -1.67 -9.84
C LYS A 186 7.91 -1.42 -8.33
N PHE A 187 9.07 -1.19 -7.75
CA PHE A 187 9.16 -0.63 -6.41
C PHE A 187 8.69 0.83 -6.43
N GLN A 188 7.85 1.18 -5.48
CA GLN A 188 7.47 2.55 -5.18
C GLN A 188 8.15 2.94 -3.87
N GLY A 189 8.93 4.02 -3.91
CA GLY A 189 9.54 4.62 -2.73
C GLY A 189 8.55 5.53 -1.99
N TYR A 190 8.69 5.56 -0.68
CA TYR A 190 7.98 6.41 0.25
C TYR A 190 9.01 7.00 1.21
N LYS A 191 8.97 8.32 1.40
CA LYS A 191 9.86 8.97 2.36
C LYS A 191 9.47 8.51 3.77
N ALA A 192 10.43 7.98 4.53
CA ALA A 192 10.17 7.60 5.91
C ALA A 192 9.83 8.85 6.74
N THR A 193 8.85 8.72 7.62
CA THR A 193 8.56 9.76 8.62
C THR A 193 9.55 9.65 9.78
N ASP A 194 9.70 10.72 10.55
CA ASP A 194 10.53 10.69 11.77
C ASP A 194 10.06 9.57 12.72
N GLU A 195 8.73 9.42 12.88
CA GLU A 195 8.12 8.35 13.69
C GLU A 195 8.44 6.95 13.14
N PHE A 196 8.44 6.76 11.82
CA PHE A 196 8.84 5.49 11.20
C PHE A 196 10.30 5.16 11.56
N THR A 197 11.20 6.12 11.37
CA THR A 197 12.64 5.94 11.61
C THR A 197 12.94 5.68 13.09
N ASP A 198 12.30 6.41 14.00
CA ASP A 198 12.49 6.25 15.45
C ASP A 198 11.95 4.90 15.95
N THR A 199 10.79 4.48 15.44
CA THR A 199 10.21 3.17 15.75
C THR A 199 11.10 2.04 15.25
N LEU A 200 11.61 2.15 14.02
CA LEU A 200 12.48 1.12 13.43
C LEU A 200 13.82 1.00 14.17
N LYS A 201 14.43 2.12 14.56
CA LYS A 201 15.64 2.11 15.40
C LYS A 201 15.41 1.38 16.71
N THR A 202 14.32 1.72 17.40
CA THR A 202 13.93 1.08 18.66
C THR A 202 13.76 -0.44 18.49
N LEU A 203 13.14 -0.89 17.40
CA LEU A 203 12.98 -2.31 17.09
C LEU A 203 14.32 -3.00 16.77
N SER A 204 15.20 -2.34 16.02
CA SER A 204 16.49 -2.91 15.60
C SER A 204 17.52 -3.04 16.73
N GLU A 205 17.37 -2.25 17.80
CA GLU A 205 18.29 -2.20 18.95
C GLU A 205 17.85 -3.08 20.14
N ARG A 206 16.65 -3.69 20.07
CA ARG A 206 16.09 -4.60 21.10
C ARG A 206 16.55 -6.04 20.92
#